data_AF-A0A497S918-F1
#
_entry.id   AF-A0A497S918-F1
#
_cell.length_a   1.000
_cell.length_b   1.000
_cell.length_c   1.000
_cell.angle_alpha   90.00
_cell.angle_beta   90.00
_cell.angle_gamma   90.00
#
_symmetry.space_group_name_H-M   'P 1'
#
loop_
_entity.id
_entity.type
_entity.pdbx_description
1 polymer ?
#
loop_
_entity_poly.entity_id
_entity_poly.type
_entity_poly.pdbx_seq_one_letter_code
_entity_poly.pdbx_strand_id
1 'polypeptide(L)'
;VRMSEDEGKFYEPGTINIILLPNMKLTPRAMARAIISATEAKTAALQDLDIRSSYSSQIHQATGTGTDNIIVIQGTGIPIDNAGGHSKMGELIAKVVYEGVKEAIRKQNGLIADRHVFQRLKERNVSIYGGISEIKCACCLKKRDFVGAVEEILLDPRYASFIESALVLSDDYEKGLIKDLSAYRLWCKMIAGDIAGKKIEKMREFVGLDNMPVVLKMALTAVLNGVYHTVKVRSYEKSFNINNGFDALAVSFDHHS
;
A
#
# COMPACT_ATOMS: atom_id res chain seq x y z
N VAL A 1 12.68 -14.49 7.14
CA VAL A 1 11.94 -14.35 8.43
C VAL A 1 11.60 -12.87 8.59
N ARG A 2 10.42 -12.49 9.12
CA ARG A 2 9.99 -11.07 9.20
C ARG A 2 10.53 -10.30 10.41
N MET A 3 11.05 -11.03 11.40
CA MET A 3 11.39 -10.49 12.72
C MET A 3 12.72 -9.72 12.76
N SER A 4 13.72 -10.09 11.97
CA SER A 4 15.06 -9.49 12.07
C SER A 4 15.86 -9.69 10.79
N GLU A 5 16.59 -8.64 10.40
CA GLU A 5 17.61 -8.63 9.34
C GLU A 5 18.75 -7.72 9.82
N ASP A 6 19.98 -8.25 9.92
CA ASP A 6 21.15 -7.50 10.39
C ASP A 6 22.09 -7.24 9.21
N GLU A 7 22.17 -5.98 8.77
CA GLU A 7 23.08 -5.55 7.71
C GLU A 7 24.44 -5.04 8.23
N GLY A 8 24.70 -5.10 9.55
CA GLY A 8 25.93 -4.57 10.16
C GLY A 8 26.02 -3.04 10.16
N LYS A 9 24.91 -2.34 9.86
CA LYS A 9 24.78 -0.89 9.96
C LYS A 9 23.98 -0.56 11.22
N PHE A 10 24.59 0.17 12.16
CA PHE A 10 23.91 0.71 13.35
C PHE A 10 22.95 1.84 12.94
N TYR A 11 21.82 1.48 12.34
CA TYR A 11 20.70 2.37 12.13
C TYR A 11 19.52 1.83 12.93
N GLU A 12 19.03 2.63 13.89
CA GLU A 12 17.84 2.30 14.67
C GLU A 12 16.62 2.98 14.02
N PRO A 13 15.88 2.31 13.11
CA PRO A 13 14.52 2.74 12.83
C PRO A 13 13.73 2.66 14.15
N GLY A 14 12.77 3.57 14.36
CA GLY A 14 12.12 3.80 15.67
C GLY A 14 11.67 2.54 16.42
N THR A 15 11.49 2.64 17.75
CA THR A 15 11.19 1.52 18.66
C THR A 15 9.74 1.55 19.18
N ILE A 16 9.15 0.38 19.47
CA ILE A 16 7.89 0.27 20.21
C ILE A 16 8.17 -0.22 21.63
N ASN A 17 7.94 0.65 22.61
CA ASN A 17 8.02 0.32 24.03
C ASN A 17 6.62 0.32 24.65
N ILE A 18 6.25 -0.79 25.31
CA ILE A 18 4.95 -0.97 25.95
C ILE A 18 5.16 -1.16 27.45
N ILE A 19 4.53 -0.31 28.26
CA ILE A 19 4.52 -0.45 29.73
C ILE A 19 3.10 -0.80 30.16
N LEU A 20 2.91 -2.00 30.70
CA LEU A 20 1.65 -2.50 31.22
C LEU A 20 1.56 -2.30 32.73
N LEU A 21 0.53 -1.57 33.16
CA LEU A 21 0.25 -1.24 34.56
C LEU A 21 -1.16 -1.73 34.98
N PRO A 22 -1.45 -3.05 34.96
CA PRO A 22 -2.71 -3.56 35.47
C PRO A 22 -2.88 -3.28 36.97
N ASN A 23 -4.12 -3.06 37.41
CA ASN A 23 -4.44 -2.88 38.82
C ASN A 23 -4.45 -4.19 39.64
N MET A 24 -4.37 -5.35 38.98
CA MET A 24 -4.39 -6.67 39.63
C MET A 24 -2.99 -7.17 39.97
N LYS A 25 -2.88 -7.94 41.06
CA LYS A 25 -1.66 -8.68 41.39
C LYS A 25 -1.52 -9.86 40.42
N LEU A 26 -0.35 -10.03 39.81
CA LEU A 26 -0.12 -11.03 38.77
C LEU A 26 0.79 -12.13 39.29
N THR A 27 0.43 -13.39 39.10
CA THR A 27 1.42 -14.47 39.25
C THR A 27 2.50 -14.37 38.15
N PRO A 28 3.67 -14.99 38.31
CA PRO A 28 4.66 -15.09 37.24
C PRO A 28 4.09 -15.66 35.94
N ARG A 29 3.15 -16.62 36.03
CA ARG A 29 2.41 -17.16 34.88
C ARG A 29 1.57 -16.08 34.20
N ALA A 30 0.82 -15.29 34.96
CA ALA A 30 0.01 -14.20 34.42
C ALA A 30 0.89 -13.13 33.77
N MET A 31 2.03 -12.75 34.37
CA MET A 31 2.97 -11.80 33.78
C MET A 31 3.53 -12.29 32.43
N ALA A 32 3.96 -13.55 32.35
CA ALA A 32 4.45 -14.13 31.10
C ALA A 32 3.36 -14.15 30.01
N ARG A 33 2.11 -14.48 30.37
CA ARG A 33 0.98 -14.46 29.45
C ARG A 33 0.61 -13.05 28.99
N ALA A 34 0.75 -12.05 29.85
CA ALA A 34 0.53 -10.64 29.50
C ALA A 34 1.47 -10.17 28.39
N ILE A 35 2.76 -10.57 28.43
CA ILE A 35 3.73 -10.25 27.38
C ILE A 35 3.29 -10.83 26.03
N ILE A 36 2.79 -12.08 26.00
CA ILE A 36 2.29 -12.72 24.78
C ILE A 36 1.09 -11.95 24.23
N SER A 37 0.08 -11.68 25.06
CA SER A 37 -1.12 -10.94 24.63
C SER A 37 -0.80 -9.52 24.14
N ALA A 38 0.16 -8.84 24.77
CA ALA A 38 0.64 -7.54 24.29
C ALA A 38 1.39 -7.66 22.95
N THR A 39 2.20 -8.70 22.76
CA THR A 39 2.93 -8.93 21.52
C THR A 39 1.99 -9.23 20.36
N GLU A 40 0.98 -10.07 20.56
CA GLU A 40 -0.06 -10.37 19.58
C GLU A 40 -0.85 -9.10 19.22
N ALA A 41 -1.26 -8.31 20.21
CA ALA A 41 -1.98 -7.07 19.99
C ALA A 41 -1.17 -5.99 19.23
N LYS A 42 0.11 -5.81 19.60
CA LYS A 42 1.03 -4.93 18.87
C LYS A 42 1.17 -5.39 17.42
N THR A 43 1.40 -6.68 17.21
CA THR A 43 1.57 -7.25 15.86
C THR A 43 0.30 -7.06 15.03
N ALA A 44 -0.88 -7.30 15.61
CA ALA A 44 -2.16 -7.06 14.96
C ALA A 44 -2.35 -5.59 14.58
N ALA A 45 -2.02 -4.65 15.47
CA ALA A 45 -2.06 -3.22 15.16
C ALA A 45 -1.16 -2.84 13.97
N LEU A 46 0.05 -3.38 13.91
CA LEU A 46 0.97 -3.16 12.78
C LEU A 46 0.45 -3.76 11.47
N GLN A 47 -0.13 -4.96 11.52
CA GLN A 47 -0.70 -5.65 10.36
C GLN A 47 -1.93 -4.91 9.82
N ASP A 48 -2.84 -4.51 10.69
CA ASP A 48 -4.07 -3.78 10.33
C ASP A 48 -3.76 -2.39 9.75
N LEU A 49 -2.67 -1.77 10.19
CA LEU A 49 -2.16 -0.53 9.62
C LEU A 49 -1.26 -0.76 8.40
N ASP A 50 -1.05 -1.99 7.92
CA ASP A 50 -0.11 -2.34 6.84
C ASP A 50 1.27 -1.68 6.99
N ILE A 51 1.82 -1.68 8.22
CA ILE A 51 3.15 -1.14 8.48
C ILE A 51 4.17 -2.05 7.81
N ARG A 52 5.02 -1.46 6.95
CA ARG A 52 6.00 -2.19 6.13
C ARG A 52 7.34 -2.35 6.84
N SER A 53 7.99 -3.48 6.59
CA SER A 53 9.37 -3.71 7.06
C SER A 53 10.31 -2.67 6.48
N SER A 54 11.23 -2.12 7.27
CA SER A 54 12.27 -1.20 6.79
C SER A 54 13.27 -1.87 5.84
N TYR A 55 13.46 -3.19 5.96
CA TYR A 55 14.44 -3.94 5.16
C TYR A 55 13.83 -4.52 3.88
N SER A 56 12.57 -4.92 3.93
CA SER A 56 11.89 -5.62 2.83
C SER A 56 10.46 -5.10 2.61
N SER A 57 10.33 -3.78 2.55
CA SER A 57 9.04 -3.07 2.51
C SER A 57 8.12 -3.49 1.38
N GLN A 58 8.67 -3.91 0.23
CA GLN A 58 7.90 -4.37 -0.92
C GLN A 58 7.09 -5.64 -0.64
N ILE A 59 7.61 -6.55 0.19
CA ILE A 59 7.08 -7.92 0.35
C ILE A 59 6.58 -8.18 1.78
N HIS A 60 7.23 -7.60 2.78
CA HIS A 60 6.97 -7.90 4.18
C HIS A 60 6.34 -6.75 4.96
N GLN A 61 5.29 -7.08 5.72
CA GLN A 61 4.81 -6.28 6.85
C GLN A 61 5.73 -6.44 8.05
N ALA A 62 5.86 -5.38 8.84
CA ALA A 62 6.53 -5.40 10.13
C ALA A 62 5.68 -6.16 11.16
N THR A 63 6.35 -6.94 12.01
CA THR A 63 5.72 -7.59 13.19
C THR A 63 6.08 -6.87 14.50
N GLY A 64 6.90 -5.85 14.40
CA GLY A 64 7.53 -5.13 15.49
C GLY A 64 8.67 -4.29 14.95
N THR A 65 9.48 -3.74 15.84
CA THR A 65 10.78 -3.17 15.53
C THR A 65 11.87 -4.13 15.98
N GLY A 66 13.11 -3.93 15.51
CA GLY A 66 14.25 -4.74 15.94
C GLY A 66 14.62 -4.56 17.42
N THR A 67 13.98 -3.62 18.12
CA THR A 67 14.33 -3.19 19.49
C THR A 67 13.09 -3.01 20.38
N ASP A 68 12.01 -3.74 20.12
CA ASP A 68 10.78 -3.65 20.92
C ASP A 68 10.99 -4.11 22.36
N ASN A 69 10.43 -3.39 23.34
CA ASN A 69 10.42 -3.81 24.75
C ASN A 69 9.01 -3.80 25.34
N ILE A 70 8.74 -4.77 26.22
CA ILE A 70 7.50 -4.85 27.00
C ILE A 70 7.84 -5.00 28.48
N ILE A 71 7.34 -4.08 29.31
CA ILE A 71 7.47 -4.13 30.76
C ILE A 71 6.09 -4.39 31.35
N VAL A 72 5.99 -5.35 32.26
CA VAL A 72 4.75 -5.68 32.98
C VAL A 72 4.96 -5.44 34.47
N ILE A 73 4.16 -4.53 35.05
CA ILE A 73 4.21 -4.20 36.47
C ILE A 73 2.86 -4.58 37.08
N GLN A 74 2.87 -5.47 38.07
CA GLN A 74 1.65 -5.85 38.76
C GLN A 74 1.11 -4.72 39.64
N GLY A 75 -0.21 -4.70 39.82
CA GLY A 75 -0.86 -3.86 40.82
C GLY A 75 -0.98 -4.56 42.17
N THR A 76 -1.81 -3.98 43.03
CA THR A 76 -2.06 -4.43 44.41
C THR A 76 -3.44 -5.07 44.59
N GLY A 77 -4.21 -5.24 43.51
CA GLY A 77 -5.55 -5.84 43.53
C GLY A 77 -5.55 -7.35 43.72
N ILE A 78 -6.69 -7.97 43.42
CA ILE A 78 -6.90 -9.42 43.61
C ILE A 78 -5.87 -10.20 42.77
N PRO A 79 -5.22 -11.24 43.36
CA PRO A 79 -4.31 -12.10 42.61
C PRO A 79 -5.02 -12.82 41.47
N ILE A 80 -4.45 -12.72 40.26
CA ILE A 80 -4.89 -13.49 39.10
C ILE A 80 -3.72 -14.28 38.53
N ASP A 81 -4.03 -15.46 37.99
CA ASP A 81 -3.04 -16.44 37.53
C ASP A 81 -2.96 -16.57 36.00
N ASN A 82 -3.80 -15.84 35.28
CA ASN A 82 -3.87 -15.88 33.82
C ASN A 82 -4.15 -14.50 33.21
N ALA A 83 -3.42 -14.20 32.13
CA ALA A 83 -3.60 -13.01 31.31
C ALA A 83 -3.49 -13.32 29.80
N GLY A 84 -3.79 -14.56 29.40
CA GLY A 84 -3.80 -14.96 27.99
C GLY A 84 -5.14 -14.71 27.29
N GLY A 85 -5.23 -15.03 26.00
CA GLY A 85 -6.39 -14.72 25.13
C GLY A 85 -7.76 -15.25 25.57
N HIS A 86 -7.82 -16.24 26.45
CA HIS A 86 -9.08 -16.76 27.03
C HIS A 86 -9.35 -16.25 28.46
N SER A 87 -8.76 -15.11 28.84
CA SER A 87 -8.95 -14.48 30.14
C SER A 87 -9.40 -13.04 29.98
N LYS A 88 -10.16 -12.53 30.95
CA LYS A 88 -10.59 -11.12 30.93
C LYS A 88 -9.40 -10.16 30.96
N MET A 89 -8.36 -10.48 31.73
CA MET A 89 -7.15 -9.67 31.77
C MET A 89 -6.44 -9.64 30.42
N GLY A 90 -6.31 -10.79 29.74
CA GLY A 90 -5.71 -10.85 28.41
C GLY A 90 -6.48 -10.06 27.36
N GLU A 91 -7.83 -10.13 27.37
CA GLU A 91 -8.68 -9.31 26.51
C GLU A 91 -8.44 -7.81 26.72
N LEU A 92 -8.36 -7.36 27.98
CA LEU A 92 -8.15 -5.95 28.33
C LEU A 92 -6.75 -5.47 27.90
N ILE A 93 -5.72 -6.27 28.15
CA ILE A 93 -4.35 -6.00 27.69
C ILE A 93 -4.31 -5.90 26.17
N ALA A 94 -4.90 -6.87 25.47
CA ALA A 94 -4.88 -6.87 24.00
C ALA A 94 -5.55 -5.62 23.43
N LYS A 95 -6.72 -5.24 23.95
CA LYS A 95 -7.45 -4.03 23.50
C LYS A 95 -6.66 -2.75 23.75
N VAL A 96 -6.12 -2.55 24.95
CA VAL A 96 -5.39 -1.31 25.28
C VAL A 96 -4.07 -1.21 24.54
N VAL A 97 -3.36 -2.32 24.34
CA VAL A 97 -2.12 -2.34 23.58
C VAL A 97 -2.38 -2.08 22.10
N TYR A 98 -3.39 -2.73 21.51
CA TYR A 98 -3.75 -2.53 20.11
C TYR A 98 -4.07 -1.06 19.81
N GLU A 99 -4.96 -0.44 20.60
CA GLU A 99 -5.32 0.97 20.42
C GLU A 99 -4.15 1.91 20.75
N GLY A 100 -3.40 1.62 21.81
CA GLY A 100 -2.23 2.41 22.20
C GLY A 100 -1.14 2.44 21.13
N VAL A 101 -0.86 1.29 20.50
CA VAL A 101 0.10 1.19 19.40
C VAL A 101 -0.38 1.95 18.17
N LYS A 102 -1.66 1.84 17.79
CA LYS A 102 -2.22 2.60 16.66
C LYS A 102 -2.13 4.11 16.89
N GLU A 103 -2.47 4.57 18.10
CA GLU A 103 -2.39 5.98 18.46
C GLU A 103 -0.95 6.49 18.50
N ALA A 104 -0.01 5.68 19.00
CA ALA A 104 1.42 6.03 18.99
C ALA A 104 1.95 6.18 17.56
N ILE A 105 1.67 5.22 16.68
CA ILE A 105 2.05 5.27 15.26
C ILE A 105 1.44 6.48 14.56
N ARG A 106 0.17 6.78 14.82
CA ARG A 106 -0.49 7.98 14.27
C ARG A 106 0.22 9.25 14.70
N LYS A 107 0.56 9.39 15.99
CA LYS A 107 1.24 10.56 16.53
C LYS A 107 2.67 10.71 16.03
N GLN A 108 3.41 9.60 15.93
CA GLN A 108 4.83 9.61 15.59
C GLN A 108 5.07 9.70 14.08
N ASN A 109 4.28 8.97 13.28
CA ASN A 109 4.53 8.81 11.85
C ASN A 109 3.42 9.40 10.97
N GLY A 110 2.29 9.81 11.54
CA GLY A 110 1.12 10.25 10.77
C GLY A 110 0.41 9.11 10.03
N LEU A 111 0.70 7.85 10.35
CA LEU A 111 0.13 6.69 9.67
C LEU A 111 -1.22 6.32 10.29
N ILE A 112 -2.26 6.27 9.46
CA ILE A 112 -3.64 5.86 9.78
C ILE A 112 -4.10 4.78 8.80
N ALA A 113 -5.20 4.07 9.03
CA ALA A 113 -5.63 3.02 8.09
C ALA A 113 -6.04 3.58 6.71
N ASP A 114 -6.71 4.73 6.70
CA ASP A 114 -7.23 5.41 5.51
C ASP A 114 -6.13 6.23 4.79
N ARG A 115 -5.16 5.52 4.21
CA ARG A 115 -4.07 6.13 3.44
C ARG A 115 -4.32 5.99 1.96
N HIS A 116 -4.26 7.11 1.26
CA HIS A 116 -4.26 7.15 -0.20
C HIS A 116 -3.19 6.25 -0.83
N VAL A 117 -3.49 5.75 -2.03
CA VAL A 117 -2.66 4.79 -2.76
C VAL A 117 -1.20 5.23 -2.93
N PHE A 118 -0.94 6.52 -3.16
CA PHE A 118 0.43 7.03 -3.33
C PHE A 118 1.28 6.88 -2.07
N GLN A 119 0.70 7.11 -0.90
CA GLN A 119 1.40 6.91 0.36
C GLN A 119 1.69 5.43 0.61
N ARG A 120 0.74 4.54 0.30
CA ARG A 120 0.96 3.08 0.41
C ARG A 120 2.03 2.57 -0.54
N LEU A 121 2.09 3.10 -1.76
CA LEU A 121 3.17 2.81 -2.73
C LEU A 121 4.52 3.31 -2.22
N LYS A 122 4.57 4.53 -1.67
CA LYS A 122 5.79 5.11 -1.08
C LYS A 122 6.31 4.28 0.10
N GLU A 123 5.43 3.85 1.00
CA GLU A 123 5.75 2.99 2.14
C GLU A 123 6.38 1.66 1.71
N ARG A 124 6.02 1.16 0.53
CA ARG A 124 6.59 -0.06 -0.07
C ARG A 124 7.81 0.21 -0.96
N ASN A 125 8.33 1.43 -0.96
CA ASN A 125 9.42 1.87 -1.84
C ASN A 125 9.12 1.60 -3.34
N VAL A 126 7.86 1.79 -3.74
CA VAL A 126 7.42 1.63 -5.13
C VAL A 126 7.30 2.99 -5.79
N SER A 127 8.15 3.23 -6.78
CA SER A 127 8.12 4.45 -7.61
C SER A 127 7.38 4.18 -8.92
N ILE A 128 6.22 4.81 -9.09
CA ILE A 128 5.50 4.81 -10.38
C ILE A 128 6.30 5.54 -11.47
N TYR A 129 7.23 6.41 -11.09
CA TYR A 129 8.02 7.23 -12.02
C TYR A 129 9.16 6.46 -12.70
N GLY A 130 9.60 5.33 -12.13
CA GLY A 130 10.64 4.48 -12.72
C GLY A 130 10.27 4.01 -14.13
N GLY A 131 9.04 3.49 -14.27
CA GLY A 131 8.44 3.06 -15.55
C GLY A 131 8.27 4.16 -16.60
N ILE A 132 8.34 5.42 -16.19
CA ILE A 132 8.06 6.60 -17.04
C ILE A 132 9.35 7.18 -17.64
N SER A 133 10.52 6.79 -17.12
CA SER A 133 11.81 7.31 -17.54
C SER A 133 12.17 7.00 -19.01
N GLU A 134 11.53 6.00 -19.62
CA GLU A 134 11.84 5.53 -20.97
C GLU A 134 10.83 5.90 -22.07
N ILE A 135 9.84 6.74 -21.77
CA ILE A 135 8.95 7.24 -22.82
C ILE A 135 9.71 8.25 -23.68
N LYS A 136 10.50 7.73 -24.63
CA LYS A 136 11.05 8.47 -25.76
C LYS A 136 10.01 8.43 -26.88
N CYS A 137 9.05 9.37 -26.93
CA CYS A 137 8.37 9.60 -28.22
C CYS A 137 9.11 10.71 -28.98
N ALA A 138 9.33 10.49 -30.28
CA ALA A 138 9.64 11.53 -31.25
C ALA A 138 8.46 12.49 -31.50
N CYS A 139 7.30 12.21 -30.88
CA CYS A 139 6.03 12.89 -31.05
C CYS A 139 5.56 13.46 -29.70
N CYS A 140 5.75 14.76 -29.46
CA CYS A 140 4.92 15.63 -28.61
C CYS A 140 4.66 15.30 -27.12
N LEU A 141 5.00 14.11 -26.61
CA LEU A 141 4.55 13.63 -25.30
C LEU A 141 5.59 14.00 -24.24
N LYS A 142 5.37 15.13 -23.57
CA LYS A 142 6.26 15.56 -22.48
C LYS A 142 6.09 14.57 -21.33
N LYS A 143 7.21 14.10 -20.78
CA LYS A 143 7.25 13.20 -19.61
C LYS A 143 6.34 13.68 -18.47
N ARG A 144 6.29 15.00 -18.24
CA ARG A 144 5.43 15.64 -17.23
C ARG A 144 3.94 15.41 -17.47
N ASP A 145 3.48 15.51 -18.72
CA ASP A 145 2.08 15.34 -19.07
C ASP A 145 1.64 13.87 -18.88
N PHE A 146 2.54 12.93 -19.15
CA PHE A 146 2.29 11.52 -18.90
C PHE A 146 2.21 11.20 -17.40
N VAL A 147 3.15 11.73 -16.61
CA VAL A 147 3.13 11.59 -15.15
C VAL A 147 1.82 12.15 -14.58
N GLY A 148 1.46 13.38 -14.98
CA GLY A 148 0.23 14.02 -14.51
C GLY A 148 -1.03 13.22 -14.86
N ALA A 149 -1.08 12.64 -16.06
CA ALA A 149 -2.20 11.78 -16.45
C ALA A 149 -2.27 10.46 -15.65
N VAL A 150 -1.12 9.87 -15.29
CA VAL A 150 -1.10 8.69 -14.39
C VAL A 150 -1.58 9.08 -12.99
N GLU A 151 -1.11 10.21 -12.47
CA GLU A 151 -1.54 10.71 -11.16
C GLU A 151 -3.04 10.99 -11.15
N GLU A 152 -3.57 11.66 -12.18
CA GLU A 152 -5.01 11.92 -12.33
C GLU A 152 -5.84 10.63 -12.33
N ILE A 153 -5.39 9.59 -13.05
CA ILE A 153 -6.03 8.28 -13.03
C ILE A 153 -5.99 7.66 -11.62
N LEU A 154 -4.87 7.74 -10.91
CA LEU A 154 -4.74 7.17 -9.57
C LEU A 154 -5.45 7.99 -8.47
N LEU A 155 -5.93 9.20 -8.79
CA LEU A 155 -6.84 9.95 -7.92
C LEU A 155 -8.30 9.49 -8.04
N ASP A 156 -8.67 8.79 -9.12
CA ASP A 156 -9.99 8.18 -9.26
C ASP A 156 -10.11 6.96 -8.33
N PRO A 157 -11.13 6.90 -7.44
CA PRO A 157 -11.32 5.78 -6.51
C PRO A 157 -11.38 4.40 -7.17
N ARG A 158 -11.89 4.31 -8.41
CA ARG A 158 -11.99 3.05 -9.15
C ARG A 158 -10.61 2.50 -9.49
N TYR A 159 -9.69 3.35 -9.94
CA TYR A 159 -8.34 2.91 -10.30
C TYR A 159 -7.41 2.83 -9.09
N ALA A 160 -7.61 3.68 -8.08
CA ALA A 160 -6.93 3.57 -6.79
C ALA A 160 -7.23 2.21 -6.13
N SER A 161 -8.51 1.81 -6.06
CA SER A 161 -8.91 0.51 -5.48
C SER A 161 -8.36 -0.69 -6.25
N PHE A 162 -8.16 -0.57 -7.57
CA PHE A 162 -7.49 -1.60 -8.38
C PHE A 162 -6.01 -1.77 -7.98
N ILE A 163 -5.28 -0.68 -7.77
CA ILE A 163 -3.89 -0.74 -7.27
C ILE A 163 -3.84 -1.25 -5.83
N GLU A 164 -4.76 -0.81 -4.97
CA GLU A 164 -4.85 -1.31 -3.59
C GLU A 164 -5.12 -2.82 -3.53
N SER A 165 -6.00 -3.31 -4.40
CA SER A 165 -6.22 -4.75 -4.58
C SER A 165 -4.94 -5.46 -5.02
N ALA A 166 -4.16 -4.84 -5.90
CA ALA A 166 -2.85 -5.35 -6.31
C ALA A 166 -1.88 -5.47 -5.13
N LEU A 167 -1.85 -4.49 -4.22
CA LEU A 167 -0.96 -4.51 -3.04
C LEU A 167 -1.21 -5.74 -2.16
N VAL A 168 -2.48 -6.04 -1.89
CA VAL A 168 -2.89 -7.19 -1.06
C VAL A 168 -2.62 -8.51 -1.79
N LEU A 169 -3.08 -8.63 -3.03
CA LEU A 169 -2.87 -9.84 -3.84
C LEU A 169 -1.39 -10.13 -4.07
N SER A 170 -0.57 -9.08 -4.16
CA SER A 170 0.86 -9.24 -4.29
C SER A 170 1.48 -9.86 -3.04
N ASP A 171 1.11 -9.40 -1.84
CA ASP A 171 1.63 -9.97 -0.60
C ASP A 171 1.31 -11.48 -0.53
N ASP A 172 0.12 -11.92 -0.95
CA ASP A 172 -0.28 -13.33 -0.90
C ASP A 172 0.28 -14.19 -2.04
N TYR A 173 0.51 -13.60 -3.21
CA TYR A 173 1.21 -14.26 -4.30
C TYR A 173 2.69 -14.54 -3.95
N GLU A 174 3.40 -13.56 -3.38
CA GLU A 174 4.80 -13.75 -2.96
C GLU A 174 4.94 -14.79 -1.83
N LYS A 175 3.87 -14.99 -1.03
CA LYS A 175 3.80 -16.08 -0.03
C LYS A 175 3.43 -17.44 -0.63
N GLY A 176 3.06 -17.50 -1.91
CA GLY A 176 2.58 -18.71 -2.58
C GLY A 176 1.15 -19.15 -2.21
N LEU A 177 0.38 -18.27 -1.55
CA LEU A 177 -1.02 -18.52 -1.20
C LEU A 177 -1.93 -18.37 -2.43
N ILE A 178 -1.54 -17.51 -3.37
CA ILE A 178 -2.14 -17.39 -4.70
C ILE A 178 -1.12 -17.87 -5.72
N LYS A 179 -1.54 -18.71 -6.68
CA LYS A 179 -0.65 -19.31 -7.68
C LYS A 179 -1.04 -18.99 -9.11
N ASP A 180 -2.34 -18.99 -9.41
CA ASP A 180 -2.84 -18.65 -10.74
C ASP A 180 -3.24 -17.18 -10.80
N LEU A 181 -2.57 -16.43 -11.68
CA LEU A 181 -2.83 -15.02 -11.94
C LEU A 181 -3.65 -14.80 -13.23
N SER A 182 -4.21 -15.85 -13.84
CA SER A 182 -4.98 -15.78 -15.08
C SER A 182 -6.15 -14.78 -15.00
N ALA A 183 -6.96 -14.88 -13.94
CA ALA A 183 -8.08 -13.97 -13.68
C ALA A 183 -7.59 -12.53 -13.46
N TYR A 184 -6.53 -12.36 -12.66
CA TYR A 184 -5.96 -11.04 -12.40
C TYR A 184 -5.37 -10.40 -13.67
N ARG A 185 -4.77 -11.21 -14.56
CA ARG A 185 -4.25 -10.77 -15.86
C ARG A 185 -5.36 -10.30 -16.79
N LEU A 186 -6.53 -10.95 -16.76
CA LEU A 186 -7.70 -10.49 -17.51
C LEU A 186 -8.20 -9.16 -16.97
N TRP A 187 -8.28 -9.01 -15.64
CA TRP A 187 -8.67 -7.75 -15.00
C TRP A 187 -7.72 -6.59 -15.37
N CYS A 188 -6.41 -6.84 -15.38
CA CYS A 188 -5.40 -5.88 -15.86
C CYS A 188 -5.69 -5.41 -17.29
N LYS A 189 -6.01 -6.32 -18.22
CA LYS A 189 -6.37 -5.97 -19.60
C LYS A 189 -7.63 -5.11 -19.68
N MET A 190 -8.64 -5.42 -18.85
CA MET A 190 -9.89 -4.66 -18.79
C MET A 190 -9.64 -3.24 -18.27
N ILE A 191 -8.88 -3.08 -17.17
CA ILE A 191 -8.54 -1.76 -16.62
C ILE A 191 -7.75 -0.92 -17.63
N ALA A 192 -6.74 -1.50 -18.28
CA ALA A 192 -5.97 -0.79 -19.28
C ALA A 192 -6.86 -0.29 -20.44
N GLY A 193 -7.80 -1.13 -20.91
CA GLY A 193 -8.72 -0.75 -21.98
C GLY A 193 -9.77 0.28 -21.56
N ASP A 194 -10.27 0.19 -20.33
CA ASP A 194 -11.20 1.14 -19.73
C ASP A 194 -10.58 2.55 -19.63
N ILE A 195 -9.36 2.65 -19.09
CA ILE A 195 -8.59 3.92 -19.05
C ILE A 195 -8.38 4.47 -20.47
N ALA A 196 -8.04 3.61 -21.44
CA ALA A 196 -7.79 4.01 -22.82
C ALA A 196 -9.05 4.35 -23.63
N GLY A 197 -10.25 4.07 -23.11
CA GLY A 197 -11.52 4.16 -23.84
C GLY A 197 -11.64 3.18 -25.01
N LYS A 198 -10.77 2.16 -25.11
CA LYS A 198 -10.76 1.17 -26.19
C LYS A 198 -10.01 -0.09 -25.80
N LYS A 199 -10.28 -1.19 -26.50
CA LYS A 199 -9.54 -2.44 -26.31
C LYS A 199 -8.06 -2.25 -26.69
N ILE A 200 -7.17 -2.68 -25.79
CA ILE A 200 -5.73 -2.74 -26.03
C ILE A 200 -5.36 -4.18 -26.39
N GLU A 201 -4.86 -4.40 -27.60
CA GLU A 201 -4.48 -5.73 -28.07
C GLU A 201 -3.16 -6.22 -27.46
N LYS A 202 -2.18 -5.31 -27.33
CA LYS A 202 -0.85 -5.60 -26.78
C LYS A 202 -0.46 -4.55 -25.77
N MET A 203 -0.20 -4.99 -24.55
CA MET A 203 0.39 -4.14 -23.50
C MET A 203 1.90 -4.06 -23.71
N ARG A 204 2.43 -2.84 -23.67
CA ARG A 204 3.86 -2.56 -23.64
C ARG A 204 4.43 -2.86 -22.26
N GLU A 205 5.65 -3.36 -22.23
CA GLU A 205 6.46 -3.43 -21.00
C GLU A 205 7.17 -2.09 -20.75
N PHE A 206 7.17 -1.67 -19.49
CA PHE A 206 7.85 -0.45 -19.04
C PHE A 206 9.05 -0.85 -18.18
N VAL A 207 10.25 -0.41 -18.58
CA VAL A 207 11.50 -0.67 -17.86
C VAL A 207 11.51 0.11 -16.54
N GLY A 208 12.08 -0.48 -15.49
CA GLY A 208 12.14 0.14 -14.16
C GLY A 208 11.00 -0.30 -13.23
N LEU A 209 10.19 -1.27 -13.66
CA LEU A 209 9.26 -2.01 -12.80
C LEU A 209 9.80 -3.40 -12.44
N ASP A 210 11.06 -3.71 -12.76
CA ASP A 210 11.57 -5.10 -12.76
C ASP A 210 11.84 -5.66 -11.37
N ASN A 211 12.16 -4.78 -10.41
CA ASN A 211 12.36 -5.16 -9.00
C ASN A 211 11.08 -5.00 -8.18
N MET A 212 9.91 -5.21 -8.79
CA MET A 212 8.62 -5.06 -8.14
C MET A 212 7.92 -6.42 -7.99
N PRO A 213 7.14 -6.62 -6.91
CA PRO A 213 6.28 -7.78 -6.79
C PRO A 213 5.37 -7.98 -8.00
N VAL A 214 5.17 -9.23 -8.40
CA VAL A 214 4.67 -9.59 -9.75
C VAL A 214 3.29 -8.99 -10.03
N VAL A 215 2.39 -9.10 -9.05
CA VAL A 215 1.00 -8.62 -9.18
C VAL A 215 0.95 -7.10 -9.28
N LEU A 216 1.74 -6.40 -8.46
CA LEU A 216 1.81 -4.95 -8.50
C LEU A 216 2.42 -4.44 -9.82
N LYS A 217 3.44 -5.14 -10.34
CA LYS A 217 4.01 -4.87 -11.67
C LYS A 217 2.94 -4.98 -12.76
N MET A 218 2.09 -6.02 -12.72
CA MET A 218 1.00 -6.20 -13.68
C MET A 218 -0.01 -5.03 -13.61
N ALA A 219 -0.39 -4.63 -12.39
CA ALA A 219 -1.37 -3.57 -12.17
C ALA A 219 -0.87 -2.20 -12.67
N LEU A 220 0.34 -1.81 -12.30
CA LEU A 220 0.93 -0.56 -12.77
C LEU A 220 1.17 -0.59 -14.29
N THR A 221 1.59 -1.73 -14.85
CA THR A 221 1.72 -1.89 -16.30
C THR A 221 0.39 -1.67 -17.01
N ALA A 222 -0.72 -2.15 -16.46
CA ALA A 222 -2.05 -1.91 -17.00
C ALA A 222 -2.43 -0.42 -17.00
N VAL A 223 -2.25 0.27 -15.87
CA VAL A 223 -2.52 1.71 -15.75
C VAL A 223 -1.68 2.52 -16.73
N LEU A 224 -0.36 2.26 -16.78
CA LEU A 224 0.56 2.95 -17.68
C LEU A 224 0.21 2.74 -19.15
N ASN A 225 -0.19 1.53 -19.54
CA ASN A 225 -0.66 1.26 -20.90
C ASN A 225 -1.96 2.00 -21.22
N GLY A 226 -2.92 2.01 -20.29
CA GLY A 226 -4.17 2.76 -20.44
C GLY A 226 -3.92 4.25 -20.71
N VAL A 227 -3.09 4.88 -19.87
CA VAL A 227 -2.71 6.29 -20.03
C VAL A 227 -1.96 6.53 -21.34
N TYR A 228 -1.01 5.65 -21.68
CA TYR A 228 -0.23 5.77 -22.91
C TYR A 228 -1.12 5.79 -24.17
N HIS A 229 -2.11 4.91 -24.22
CA HIS A 229 -3.05 4.87 -25.34
C HIS A 229 -4.03 6.06 -25.34
N THR A 230 -4.31 6.66 -24.19
CA THR A 230 -5.13 7.87 -24.06
C THR A 230 -4.41 9.11 -24.59
N VAL A 231 -3.19 9.36 -24.09
CA VAL A 231 -2.42 10.56 -24.46
C VAL A 231 -1.96 10.52 -25.92
N LYS A 232 -1.69 9.33 -26.46
CA LYS A 232 -1.41 9.16 -27.90
C LYS A 232 -2.59 9.62 -28.76
N VAL A 233 -3.83 9.25 -28.42
CA VAL A 233 -5.03 9.66 -29.20
C VAL A 233 -5.19 11.18 -29.20
N ARG A 234 -5.12 11.83 -28.03
CA ARG A 234 -5.20 13.30 -27.91
C ARG A 234 -4.11 14.04 -28.70
N SER A 235 -2.91 13.45 -28.82
CA SER A 235 -1.80 14.02 -29.59
C SER A 235 -2.02 13.93 -31.12
N TYR A 236 -2.70 12.88 -31.60
CA TYR A 236 -3.08 12.76 -33.01
C TYR A 236 -4.19 13.75 -33.37
N GLU A 237 -5.20 13.94 -32.51
CA GLU A 237 -6.26 14.94 -32.72
C GLU A 237 -5.72 16.37 -32.75
N LYS A 238 -4.79 16.71 -31.83
CA LYS A 238 -4.09 18.01 -31.86
C LYS A 238 -3.28 18.21 -33.14
N SER A 239 -2.59 17.18 -33.61
CA SER A 239 -1.80 17.24 -34.86
C SER A 239 -2.69 17.36 -36.11
N PHE A 240 -3.88 16.75 -36.09
CA PHE A 240 -4.85 16.82 -37.18
C PHE A 240 -5.47 18.23 -37.30
N ASN A 241 -5.65 18.93 -36.18
CA ASN A 241 -6.14 20.32 -36.14
C ASN A 241 -5.10 21.38 -36.55
N ILE A 242 -3.85 21.01 -36.83
CA ILE A 242 -2.80 21.98 -37.20
C ILE A 242 -2.59 22.06 -38.72
N ASN A 243 -3.19 21.17 -39.53
CA ASN A 243 -2.88 21.05 -40.97
C ASN A 243 -4.03 21.27 -41.95
N ASN A 244 -5.23 21.66 -41.51
CA ASN A 244 -6.27 22.10 -42.45
C ASN A 244 -6.70 23.51 -42.07
N GLY A 245 -6.11 24.50 -42.76
CA GLY A 245 -6.56 25.88 -42.70
C GLY A 245 -7.96 26.01 -43.27
N PHE A 246 -8.96 25.90 -42.41
CA PHE A 246 -10.31 26.45 -42.57
C PHE A 246 -10.88 26.70 -41.18
N ASP A 247 -11.00 27.98 -40.81
CA ASP A 247 -11.81 28.42 -39.69
C ASP A 247 -13.29 28.22 -40.05
N ALA A 248 -14.00 27.42 -39.27
CA ALA A 248 -15.46 27.47 -39.18
C ALA A 248 -15.86 27.22 -37.72
N LEU A 249 -16.42 28.26 -37.11
CA LEU A 249 -16.93 28.29 -35.75
C LEU A 249 -18.43 28.60 -35.82
N ALA A 250 -19.27 27.58 -35.58
CA ALA A 250 -20.68 27.60 -35.12
C ALA A 250 -21.13 26.12 -35.11
N VAL A 251 -21.87 25.58 -34.13
CA VAL A 251 -23.27 25.90 -33.81
C VAL A 251 -23.62 25.54 -32.36
N SER A 252 -24.33 26.48 -31.72
CA SER A 252 -25.33 26.45 -30.63
C SER A 252 -25.49 25.24 -29.69
N PHE A 253 -25.48 25.54 -28.39
CA PHE A 253 -26.27 24.82 -27.39
C PHE A 253 -27.76 25.14 -27.58
N ASP A 254 -28.63 24.17 -27.31
CA ASP A 254 -29.93 24.45 -26.71
C ASP A 254 -30.39 23.30 -25.79
N HIS A 255 -30.91 23.70 -24.63
CA HIS A 255 -31.61 22.87 -23.66
C HIS A 255 -33.05 22.60 -24.11
N HIS A 256 -33.59 21.49 -23.61
CA HIS A 256 -35.01 21.11 -23.53
C HIS A 256 -35.75 20.68 -24.81
N SER A 257 -36.07 19.38 -24.84
CA SER A 257 -37.44 18.88 -24.65
C SER A 257 -37.39 17.49 -24.04
#